data_AF-A0A844YKC6-F1
#
_entry.id   AF-A0A844YKC6-F1
#
_cell.length_a   1.000
_cell.length_b   1.000
_cell.length_c   1.000
_cell.angle_alpha   90.00
_cell.angle_beta   90.00
_cell.angle_gamma   90.00
#
_symmetry.space_group_name_H-M   'P 1'
#
loop_
_entity.id
_entity.type
_entity.pdbx_description
1 polymer ?
#
loop_
_entity_poly.entity_id
_entity_poly.type
_entity_poly.pdbx_seq_one_letter_code
_entity_poly.pdbx_strand_id
1 'polypeptide(L)'
;MMPPESGLEKIVLGKPARAILVALFFAGALAAPIPFPFKVPIIAAIALIWIWIEDRGLAPVGLTLPRRPGSTMLWAAGGALGATLIIGELILPLIERVFSIETDHAAYGPLRGNEQAALRLWAYAMFSAAVAEEIIYRGFLLHQLSRIVRQGNAGRWAAILVGAMAFAIPHYAQGPVGLASVFLVGVLFGWIFFRSDRNLWSLFLAHALVDTWGIYSLYRGW
;
A
#
# COMPACT_ATOMS: atom_id res chain seq x y z
N MET A 1 -26.94 1.62 -35.76
CA MET A 1 -27.56 0.94 -34.62
C MET A 1 -26.52 0.93 -33.52
N MET A 2 -26.64 1.81 -32.52
CA MET A 2 -25.73 1.76 -31.35
C MET A 2 -26.04 0.48 -30.57
N PRO A 3 -25.03 -0.28 -30.10
CA PRO A 3 -25.29 -1.42 -29.25
C PRO A 3 -26.01 -0.95 -27.97
N PRO A 4 -26.95 -1.73 -27.44
CA PRO A 4 -27.65 -1.36 -26.21
C PRO A 4 -26.60 -1.23 -25.09
N GLU A 5 -26.54 -0.06 -24.46
CA GLU A 5 -25.87 0.09 -23.18
C GLU A 5 -26.51 -0.94 -22.24
N SER A 6 -25.76 -1.96 -21.83
CA SER A 6 -26.18 -2.87 -20.78
C SER A 6 -26.20 -2.09 -19.47
N GLY A 7 -27.29 -1.33 -19.28
CA GLY A 7 -27.51 -0.37 -18.20
C GLY A 7 -27.76 -1.05 -16.87
N LEU A 8 -26.78 -1.79 -16.36
CA LEU A 8 -26.73 -2.09 -14.93
C LEU A 8 -26.39 -0.79 -14.22
N GLU A 9 -27.39 -0.22 -13.52
CA GLU A 9 -27.23 0.99 -12.71
C GLU A 9 -25.98 0.93 -11.81
N LYS A 10 -25.35 2.08 -11.59
CA LYS A 10 -24.22 2.20 -10.66
C LYS A 10 -24.75 2.00 -9.23
N ILE A 11 -24.13 1.10 -8.48
CA ILE A 11 -24.50 0.87 -7.08
C ILE A 11 -24.01 2.06 -6.25
N VAL A 12 -24.94 2.75 -5.59
CA VAL A 12 -24.63 3.89 -4.71
C VAL A 12 -24.80 3.47 -3.24
N LEU A 13 -23.70 3.09 -2.59
CA LEU A 13 -23.71 2.82 -1.15
C LEU A 13 -23.73 4.12 -0.33
N GLY A 14 -24.64 4.20 0.64
CA GLY A 14 -24.63 5.23 1.69
C GLY A 14 -23.36 5.15 2.55
N LYS A 15 -22.91 6.28 3.10
CA LYS A 15 -21.65 6.38 3.87
C LYS A 15 -21.53 5.37 5.03
N PRO A 16 -22.57 5.15 5.88
CA PRO A 16 -22.46 4.19 6.97
C PRO A 16 -22.29 2.75 6.47
N ALA A 17 -23.09 2.34 5.49
CA ALA A 17 -23.01 1.01 4.89
C ALA A 17 -21.62 0.77 4.25
N ARG A 18 -21.10 1.77 3.52
CA ARG A 18 -19.75 1.71 2.94
C ARG A 18 -18.67 1.53 4.01
N ALA A 19 -18.72 2.31 5.10
CA ALA A 19 -17.76 2.20 6.19
C ALA A 19 -17.78 0.81 6.84
N ILE A 20 -18.97 0.25 7.09
CA ILE A 20 -19.13 -1.10 7.64
C ILE A 20 -18.56 -2.15 6.70
N LEU A 21 -18.89 -2.10 5.40
CA LEU A 21 -18.39 -3.08 4.43
C LEU A 21 -16.86 -3.01 4.27
N VAL A 22 -16.27 -1.81 4.32
CA VAL A 22 -14.81 -1.65 4.29
C VAL A 22 -14.19 -2.25 5.56
N ALA A 23 -14.77 -2.00 6.73
CA ALA A 23 -14.28 -2.59 7.98
C ALA A 23 -14.36 -4.12 7.95
N LEU A 24 -15.48 -4.68 7.48
CA LEU A 24 -15.65 -6.14 7.31
C LEU A 24 -14.66 -6.73 6.30
N PHE A 25 -14.39 -6.03 5.20
CA PHE A 25 -13.39 -6.45 4.23
C PHE A 25 -12.00 -6.56 4.85
N PHE A 26 -11.57 -5.55 5.62
CA PHE A 26 -10.26 -5.58 6.28
C PHE A 26 -10.20 -6.60 7.43
N ALA A 27 -11.29 -6.74 8.20
CA ALA A 27 -11.38 -7.78 9.23
C ALA A 27 -11.26 -9.18 8.62
N GLY A 28 -11.96 -9.44 7.51
CA GLY A 28 -11.86 -10.67 6.74
C GLY A 28 -10.46 -10.89 6.16
N ALA A 29 -9.81 -9.84 5.65
CA ALA A 29 -8.45 -9.93 5.14
C ALA A 29 -7.43 -10.34 6.23
N LEU A 30 -7.56 -9.78 7.43
CA LEU A 30 -6.70 -10.13 8.58
C LEU A 30 -6.95 -11.57 9.06
N ALA A 31 -8.22 -12.00 9.11
CA ALA A 31 -8.61 -13.32 9.59
C ALA A 31 -8.38 -14.45 8.58
N ALA A 32 -8.18 -14.15 7.29
CA ALA A 32 -8.05 -15.15 6.24
C ALA A 32 -6.82 -16.07 6.48
N PRO A 33 -6.99 -17.40 6.59
CA PRO A 33 -5.90 -18.35 6.85
C PRO A 33 -5.13 -18.73 5.58
N ILE A 34 -4.75 -17.72 4.77
CA ILE A 34 -4.01 -17.89 3.53
C ILE A 34 -2.54 -17.54 3.79
N PRO A 35 -1.57 -18.37 3.43
CA PRO A 35 -0.16 -18.06 3.65
C PRO A 35 0.36 -16.97 2.69
N PHE A 36 1.41 -16.28 3.11
CA PHE A 36 2.25 -15.48 2.21
C PHE A 36 2.87 -16.39 1.13
N PRO A 37 2.94 -15.97 -0.15
CA PRO A 37 2.62 -14.63 -0.67
C PRO A 37 1.20 -14.46 -1.26
N PHE A 38 0.29 -15.42 -1.06
CA PHE A 38 -0.97 -15.47 -1.82
C PHE A 38 -2.12 -14.67 -1.22
N LYS A 39 -2.10 -14.44 0.10
CA LYS A 39 -3.18 -13.72 0.80
C LYS A 39 -3.45 -12.35 0.18
N VAL A 40 -2.43 -11.50 0.12
CA VAL A 40 -2.59 -10.10 -0.30
C VAL A 40 -3.04 -9.99 -1.76
N PRO A 41 -2.47 -10.72 -2.74
CA PRO A 41 -2.96 -10.73 -4.12
C PRO A 41 -4.43 -11.15 -4.28
N ILE A 42 -4.89 -12.15 -3.51
CA ILE A 42 -6.30 -12.57 -3.54
C ILE A 42 -7.20 -11.44 -3.02
N ILE A 43 -6.83 -10.81 -1.90
CA ILE A 43 -7.56 -9.68 -1.34
C ILE A 43 -7.56 -8.48 -2.30
N ALA A 44 -6.44 -8.22 -2.98
CA ALA A 44 -6.35 -7.19 -4.01
C ALA A 44 -7.29 -7.48 -5.20
N ALA A 45 -7.38 -8.74 -5.65
CA ALA A 45 -8.32 -9.12 -6.70
C ALA A 45 -9.78 -8.88 -6.28
N ILE A 46 -10.16 -9.24 -5.04
CA ILE A 46 -11.49 -8.97 -4.50
C ILE A 46 -11.76 -7.46 -4.44
N ALA A 47 -10.77 -6.66 -4.01
CA ALA A 47 -10.88 -5.21 -3.97
C ALA A 47 -11.12 -4.62 -5.37
N LEU A 48 -10.41 -5.09 -6.39
CA LEU A 48 -10.60 -4.68 -7.79
C LEU A 48 -11.97 -5.06 -8.33
N ILE A 49 -12.47 -6.26 -7.99
CA ILE A 49 -13.82 -6.69 -8.36
C ILE A 49 -14.86 -5.74 -7.75
N TRP A 50 -14.72 -5.39 -6.46
CA TRP A 50 -15.61 -4.44 -5.81
C TRP A 50 -15.57 -3.09 -6.54
N ILE A 51 -14.38 -2.51 -6.76
CA ILE A 51 -14.25 -1.23 -7.49
C ILE A 51 -14.93 -1.31 -8.87
N TRP A 52 -14.70 -2.39 -9.61
CA TRP A 52 -15.31 -2.58 -10.92
C TRP A 52 -16.85 -2.67 -10.86
N ILE A 53 -17.40 -3.34 -9.85
CA ILE A 53 -18.86 -3.41 -9.65
C ILE A 53 -19.46 -2.02 -9.39
N GLU A 54 -18.80 -1.18 -8.59
CA GLU A 54 -19.31 0.17 -8.28
C GLU A 54 -19.11 1.16 -9.43
N ASP A 55 -17.90 1.19 -10.00
CA ASP A 55 -17.47 2.26 -10.89
C ASP A 55 -17.50 1.88 -12.37
N ARG A 56 -17.68 0.59 -12.66
CA ARG A 56 -17.61 0.02 -14.02
C ARG A 56 -16.26 0.24 -14.70
N GLY A 57 -15.19 0.35 -13.90
CA GLY A 57 -13.82 0.53 -14.38
C GLY A 57 -12.83 0.71 -13.24
N LEU A 58 -11.54 0.59 -13.57
CA LEU A 58 -10.44 0.71 -12.59
C LEU A 58 -9.69 2.05 -12.70
N ALA A 59 -10.12 2.92 -13.62
CA ALA A 59 -9.53 4.24 -13.78
C ALA A 59 -9.62 5.12 -12.52
N PRO A 60 -10.73 5.12 -11.74
CA PRO A 60 -10.84 5.95 -10.53
C PRO A 60 -9.84 5.63 -9.42
N VAL A 61 -9.22 4.45 -9.47
CA VAL A 61 -8.22 4.00 -8.50
C VAL A 61 -6.79 4.08 -9.04
N GLY A 62 -6.59 4.62 -10.25
CA GLY A 62 -5.24 4.86 -10.78
C GLY A 62 -4.68 3.78 -11.69
N LEU A 63 -5.44 2.71 -11.94
CA LEU A 63 -5.05 1.64 -12.87
C LEU A 63 -5.37 2.04 -14.31
N THR A 64 -4.74 3.13 -14.75
CA THR A 64 -4.71 3.55 -16.16
C THR A 64 -3.26 3.63 -16.62
N LEU A 65 -3.01 3.37 -17.90
CA LEU A 65 -1.67 3.54 -18.46
C LEU A 65 -1.21 5.00 -18.26
N PRO A 66 -0.01 5.23 -17.70
CA PRO A 66 0.45 6.56 -17.38
C PRO A 66 0.68 7.36 -18.66
N ARG A 67 -0.05 8.46 -18.84
CA ARG A 67 0.12 9.37 -19.99
C ARG A 67 1.45 10.11 -19.99
N ARG A 68 2.09 10.23 -18.83
CA ARG A 68 3.36 10.96 -18.61
C ARG A 68 4.34 10.09 -17.81
N PRO A 69 5.06 9.15 -18.46
CA PRO A 69 5.95 8.22 -17.76
C PRO A 69 7.05 8.94 -16.95
N GLY A 70 7.55 10.09 -17.42
CA GLY A 70 8.52 10.89 -16.65
C GLY A 70 7.99 11.36 -15.28
N SER A 71 6.71 11.74 -15.20
CA SER A 71 6.07 12.08 -13.91
C SER A 71 5.94 10.84 -13.02
N THR A 72 5.59 9.69 -13.59
CA THR A 72 5.56 8.41 -12.87
C THR A 72 6.93 8.08 -12.27
N MET A 73 8.00 8.23 -13.04
CA MET A 73 9.37 7.98 -12.56
C MET A 73 9.79 8.95 -11.47
N LEU A 74 9.45 10.25 -11.62
CA LEU A 74 9.77 11.27 -10.62
C LEU A 74 9.10 10.96 -9.27
N TRP A 75 7.80 10.65 -9.28
CA TRP A 75 7.09 10.28 -8.06
C TRP A 75 7.58 8.95 -7.49
N ALA A 76 7.92 7.97 -8.33
CA ALA A 76 8.48 6.70 -7.90
C ALA A 76 9.82 6.89 -7.18
N ALA A 77 10.74 7.63 -7.81
CA ALA A 77 12.05 7.94 -7.25
C ALA A 77 11.93 8.77 -5.97
N GLY A 78 11.10 9.81 -5.96
CA GLY A 78 10.87 10.64 -4.78
C GLY A 78 10.25 9.85 -3.62
N GLY A 79 9.31 8.96 -3.91
CA GLY A 79 8.71 8.06 -2.91
C GLY A 79 9.71 7.07 -2.34
N ALA A 80 10.49 6.41 -3.21
CA ALA A 80 11.52 5.47 -2.80
C ALA A 80 12.60 6.14 -1.95
N LEU A 81 13.17 7.26 -2.42
CA LEU A 81 14.19 8.01 -1.67
C LEU A 81 13.65 8.59 -0.36
N GLY A 82 12.40 9.06 -0.33
CA GLY A 82 11.77 9.52 0.89
C GLY A 82 11.58 8.39 1.91
N ALA A 83 11.15 7.21 1.46
CA ALA A 83 10.98 6.06 2.32
C ALA A 83 12.32 5.49 2.81
N THR A 84 13.32 5.34 1.94
CA THR A 84 14.60 4.75 2.33
C THR A 84 15.48 5.75 3.07
N LEU A 85 15.79 6.90 2.48
CA LEU A 85 16.79 7.82 3.04
C LEU A 85 16.24 8.71 4.17
N ILE A 86 14.99 9.17 4.07
CA ILE A 86 14.43 10.07 5.08
C ILE A 86 13.79 9.24 6.20
N ILE A 87 12.90 8.30 5.87
CA ILE A 87 12.24 7.51 6.91
C ILE A 87 13.19 6.45 7.46
N GLY A 88 13.78 5.61 6.60
CA GLY A 88 14.66 4.52 7.00
C GLY A 88 15.99 4.96 7.62
N GLU A 89 16.74 5.85 6.97
CA GLU A 89 18.11 6.19 7.42
C GLU A 89 18.19 7.40 8.37
N LEU A 90 17.17 8.26 8.41
CA LEU A 90 17.19 9.48 9.25
C LEU A 90 16.20 9.43 10.42
N ILE A 91 14.91 9.16 10.15
CA ILE A 91 13.87 9.18 11.18
C ILE A 91 13.93 7.93 12.05
N LEU A 92 14.07 6.74 11.45
CA LEU A 92 14.03 5.49 12.19
C LEU A 92 15.14 5.39 13.25
N PRO A 93 16.43 5.67 12.95
CA PRO A 93 17.49 5.58 13.95
C PRO A 93 17.32 6.62 15.07
N LEU A 94 16.67 7.75 14.78
CA LEU A 94 16.32 8.74 15.80
C LEU A 94 15.25 8.20 16.75
N ILE A 95 14.19 7.54 16.22
CA ILE A 95 13.16 6.88 17.03
C ILE A 95 13.81 5.78 17.88
N GLU A 96 14.62 4.92 17.28
CA GLU A 96 15.31 3.83 17.98
C GLU A 96 16.19 4.36 19.11
N ARG A 97 16.95 5.43 18.87
CA ARG A 97 17.79 6.08 19.89
C ARG A 97 16.97 6.71 21.02
N VAL A 98 15.86 7.38 20.70
CA VAL A 98 15.02 8.06 21.70
C VAL A 98 14.32 7.05 22.60
N PHE A 99 13.83 5.95 22.03
CA PHE A 99 13.06 4.95 22.76
C PHE A 99 13.89 3.77 23.26
N SER A 100 15.15 3.62 22.82
CA SER A 100 16.02 2.47 23.10
C SER A 100 15.37 1.13 22.75
N ILE A 101 14.66 1.11 21.62
CA ILE A 101 13.99 -0.07 21.06
C ILE A 101 14.46 -0.21 19.63
N GLU A 102 14.90 -1.40 19.23
CA GLU A 102 15.31 -1.71 17.86
C GLU A 102 14.13 -2.28 17.06
N THR A 103 14.20 -2.14 15.74
CA THR A 103 13.24 -2.79 14.83
C THR A 103 13.44 -4.31 14.81
N ASP A 104 12.35 -5.08 14.92
CA ASP A 104 12.43 -6.54 14.84
C ASP A 104 12.33 -7.03 13.39
N HIS A 105 13.43 -7.61 12.90
CA HIS A 105 13.53 -8.19 11.56
C HIS A 105 13.47 -9.74 11.56
N ALA A 106 13.24 -10.40 12.69
CA ALA A 106 13.28 -11.85 12.82
C ALA A 106 12.27 -12.56 11.89
N ALA A 107 11.14 -11.92 11.61
CA ALA A 107 10.11 -12.44 10.71
C ALA A 107 10.60 -12.66 9.25
N TYR A 108 11.68 -11.98 8.83
CA TYR A 108 12.27 -12.14 7.51
C TYR A 108 13.17 -13.38 7.39
N GLY A 109 13.54 -14.01 8.50
CA GLY A 109 14.40 -15.18 8.53
C GLY A 109 15.86 -14.89 8.17
N PRO A 110 16.69 -15.94 8.01
CA PRO A 110 18.13 -15.80 7.79
C PRO A 110 18.45 -15.43 6.34
N LEU A 111 18.35 -14.15 6.01
CA LEU A 111 18.67 -13.62 4.68
C LEU A 111 20.16 -13.34 4.47
N ARG A 112 20.93 -13.08 5.54
CA ARG A 112 22.33 -12.67 5.45
C ARG A 112 23.17 -13.71 4.68
N GLY A 113 23.70 -13.31 3.53
CA GLY A 113 24.50 -14.17 2.65
C GLY A 113 23.72 -15.30 1.95
N ASN A 114 22.40 -15.37 2.11
CA ASN A 114 21.56 -16.40 1.52
C ASN A 114 20.85 -15.87 0.27
N GLU A 115 21.53 -15.96 -0.87
CA GLU A 115 21.04 -15.44 -2.16
C GLU A 115 19.70 -16.08 -2.57
N GLN A 116 19.57 -17.40 -2.41
CA GLN A 116 18.34 -18.10 -2.80
C GLN A 116 17.13 -17.63 -1.98
N ALA A 117 17.30 -17.46 -0.67
CA ALA A 117 16.24 -16.94 0.19
C ALA A 117 15.90 -15.49 -0.15
N ALA A 118 16.91 -14.63 -0.36
CA ALA A 118 16.72 -13.23 -0.72
C ALA A 118 15.98 -13.08 -2.06
N LEU A 119 16.38 -13.81 -3.10
CA LEU A 119 15.71 -13.77 -4.41
C LEU A 119 14.28 -14.31 -4.35
N ARG A 120 14.03 -15.37 -3.58
CA ARG A 120 12.67 -15.90 -3.37
C ARG A 120 11.79 -14.86 -2.68
N LEU A 121 12.29 -14.26 -1.59
CA LEU A 121 11.56 -13.24 -0.86
C LEU A 121 11.30 -12.01 -1.74
N TRP A 122 12.30 -11.58 -2.51
CA TRP A 122 12.18 -10.46 -3.45
C TRP A 122 11.09 -10.72 -4.48
N ALA A 123 11.09 -11.88 -5.14
CA ALA A 123 10.05 -12.24 -6.11
C ALA A 123 8.64 -12.25 -5.48
N TYR A 124 8.53 -12.76 -4.25
CA TYR A 124 7.28 -12.74 -3.51
C TYR A 124 6.84 -11.32 -3.10
N ALA A 125 7.78 -10.46 -2.72
CA ALA A 125 7.52 -9.06 -2.36
C ALA A 125 7.05 -8.24 -3.57
N MET A 126 7.65 -8.43 -4.77
CA MET A 126 7.22 -7.71 -5.98
C MET A 126 5.75 -7.93 -6.30
N PHE A 127 5.26 -9.16 -6.09
CA PHE A 127 3.88 -9.51 -6.37
C PHE A 127 2.93 -9.19 -5.20
N SER A 128 3.29 -9.60 -3.98
CA SER A 128 2.43 -9.49 -2.80
C SER A 128 2.45 -8.12 -2.15
N ALA A 129 3.62 -7.49 -2.03
CA ALA A 129 3.76 -6.19 -1.36
C ALA A 129 3.67 -5.06 -2.40
N ALA A 130 4.65 -4.95 -3.28
CA ALA A 130 4.79 -3.81 -4.18
C ALA A 130 3.58 -3.56 -5.08
N VAL A 131 2.87 -4.63 -5.52
CA VAL A 131 1.65 -4.49 -6.34
C VAL A 131 0.38 -4.64 -5.51
N ALA A 132 0.19 -5.78 -4.83
CA ALA A 132 -1.09 -6.08 -4.22
C ALA A 132 -1.42 -5.21 -3.01
N GLU A 133 -0.44 -4.82 -2.18
CA GLU A 133 -0.70 -3.88 -1.08
C GLU A 133 -1.06 -2.48 -1.61
N GLU A 134 -0.36 -1.98 -2.63
CA GLU A 134 -0.69 -0.67 -3.21
C GLU A 134 -2.11 -0.66 -3.81
N ILE A 135 -2.56 -1.76 -4.42
CA ILE A 135 -3.96 -1.92 -4.86
C ILE A 135 -4.91 -1.84 -3.66
N ILE A 136 -4.64 -2.55 -2.57
CA ILE A 136 -5.53 -2.59 -1.40
C ILE A 136 -5.57 -1.25 -0.67
N TYR A 137 -4.41 -0.70 -0.33
CA TYR A 137 -4.32 0.44 0.58
C TYR A 137 -4.49 1.76 -0.16
N ARG A 138 -3.85 1.94 -1.32
CA ARG A 138 -3.90 3.22 -2.05
C ARG A 138 -5.00 3.21 -3.10
N GLY A 139 -5.09 2.14 -3.87
CA GLY A 139 -6.14 1.96 -4.87
C GLY A 139 -7.53 1.89 -4.23
N PHE A 140 -7.77 0.88 -3.39
CA PHE A 140 -9.07 0.57 -2.84
C PHE A 140 -9.40 1.40 -1.60
N LEU A 141 -8.61 1.29 -0.53
CA LEU A 141 -8.98 1.90 0.76
C LEU A 141 -9.04 3.43 0.68
N LEU A 142 -8.06 4.12 0.10
CA LEU A 142 -8.13 5.58 -0.05
C LEU A 142 -9.27 6.02 -0.98
N HIS A 143 -9.62 5.22 -1.99
CA HIS A 143 -10.78 5.47 -2.84
C HIS A 143 -12.08 5.36 -2.05
N GLN A 144 -12.24 4.31 -1.25
CA GLN A 144 -13.40 4.10 -0.39
C GLN A 144 -13.52 5.20 0.68
N LEU A 145 -12.41 5.52 1.37
CA LEU A 145 -12.36 6.58 2.38
C LEU A 145 -12.71 7.94 1.78
N SER A 146 -12.26 8.24 0.55
CA SER A 146 -12.61 9.50 -0.15
C SER A 146 -14.12 9.67 -0.37
N ARG A 147 -14.92 8.59 -0.37
CA ARG A 147 -16.38 8.61 -0.48
C ARG A 147 -17.09 8.72 0.88
N ILE A 148 -16.38 8.39 1.96
CA ILE A 148 -16.91 8.44 3.33
C ILE A 148 -16.64 9.82 3.95
N VAL A 149 -15.39 10.27 3.90
CA VAL A 149 -14.93 11.52 4.53
C VAL A 149 -15.48 12.77 3.84
N ARG A 150 -15.34 13.92 4.50
CA ARG A 150 -15.70 15.23 3.93
C ARG A 150 -14.79 15.56 2.74
N GLN A 151 -15.32 16.19 1.70
CA GLN A 151 -14.49 16.65 0.59
C GLN A 151 -13.51 17.75 1.02
N GLY A 152 -12.39 17.87 0.29
CA GLY A 152 -11.33 18.86 0.53
C GLY A 152 -10.13 18.30 1.31
N ASN A 153 -9.19 19.20 1.65
CA ASN A 153 -7.89 18.82 2.21
C ASN A 153 -8.00 18.08 3.55
N ALA A 154 -8.92 18.48 4.42
CA ALA A 154 -9.10 17.85 5.73
C ALA A 154 -9.51 16.37 5.59
N GLY A 155 -10.48 16.06 4.73
CA GLY A 155 -10.88 14.67 4.51
C GLY A 155 -9.83 13.86 3.75
N ARG A 156 -9.07 14.48 2.85
CA ARG A 156 -7.92 13.82 2.21
C ARG A 156 -6.88 13.38 3.23
N TRP A 157 -6.50 14.26 4.15
CA TRP A 157 -5.57 13.91 5.24
C TRP A 157 -6.15 12.86 6.18
N ALA A 158 -7.44 12.94 6.52
CA ALA A 158 -8.09 11.89 7.30
C ALA A 158 -8.01 10.52 6.60
N ALA A 159 -8.26 10.47 5.28
CA ALA A 159 -8.12 9.25 4.50
C ALA A 159 -6.68 8.72 4.49
N ILE A 160 -5.69 9.60 4.33
CA ILE A 160 -4.25 9.25 4.37
C ILE A 160 -3.90 8.65 5.72
N LEU A 161 -4.25 9.30 6.83
CA LEU A 161 -3.88 8.84 8.18
C LEU A 161 -4.55 7.53 8.56
N VAL A 162 -5.84 7.37 8.24
CA VAL A 162 -6.56 6.10 8.47
C VAL A 162 -6.00 5.00 7.57
N GLY A 163 -5.72 5.30 6.31
CA GLY A 163 -5.12 4.35 5.37
C GLY A 163 -3.71 3.91 5.77
N ALA A 164 -2.89 4.84 6.25
CA ALA A 164 -1.55 4.57 6.75
C ALA A 164 -1.57 3.68 8.01
N MET A 165 -2.52 3.93 8.92
CA MET A 165 -2.71 3.07 10.09
C MET A 165 -3.16 1.66 9.69
N ALA A 166 -4.14 1.55 8.79
CA ALA A 166 -4.57 0.25 8.27
C ALA A 166 -3.43 -0.53 7.59
N PHE A 167 -2.54 0.17 6.89
CA PHE A 167 -1.34 -0.38 6.27
C PHE A 167 -0.29 -0.86 7.28
N ALA A 168 -0.14 -0.13 8.40
CA ALA A 168 0.81 -0.46 9.44
C ALA A 168 0.38 -1.68 10.27
N ILE A 169 -0.91 -1.82 10.60
CA ILE A 169 -1.42 -2.87 11.51
C ILE A 169 -0.91 -4.29 11.22
N PRO A 170 -0.90 -4.79 9.96
CA PRO A 170 -0.36 -6.13 9.66
C PRO A 170 1.12 -6.32 10.02
N HIS A 171 1.88 -5.24 10.17
CA HIS A 171 3.31 -5.22 10.46
C HIS A 171 3.62 -5.14 11.97
N TYR A 172 2.63 -5.37 12.84
CA TYR A 172 2.80 -5.32 14.31
C TYR A 172 3.94 -6.21 14.83
N ALA A 173 4.28 -7.29 14.12
CA ALA A 173 5.37 -8.19 14.47
C ALA A 173 6.77 -7.54 14.37
N GLN A 174 6.90 -6.39 13.69
CA GLN A 174 8.16 -5.63 13.62
C GLN A 174 8.40 -4.76 14.88
N GLY A 175 7.52 -4.86 15.87
CA GLY A 175 7.55 -4.04 17.07
C GLY A 175 7.05 -2.61 16.83
N PRO A 176 7.03 -1.76 17.87
CA PRO A 176 6.47 -0.41 17.80
C PRO A 176 7.25 0.51 16.85
N VAL A 177 8.56 0.33 16.74
CA VAL A 177 9.42 1.10 15.85
C VAL A 177 9.15 0.76 14.38
N GLY A 178 9.11 -0.53 14.05
CA GLY A 178 8.72 -0.97 12.70
C GLY A 178 7.30 -0.51 12.34
N LEU A 179 6.35 -0.60 13.27
CA LEU A 179 5.00 -0.10 13.06
C LEU A 179 4.96 1.40 12.77
N ALA A 180 5.75 2.21 13.49
CA ALA A 180 5.88 3.64 13.24
C ALA A 180 6.52 3.93 11.86
N SER A 181 7.54 3.17 11.47
CA SER A 181 8.17 3.27 10.15
C SER A 181 7.17 3.01 9.02
N VAL A 182 6.47 1.88 9.07
CA VAL A 182 5.46 1.50 8.07
C VAL A 182 4.30 2.50 8.03
N PHE A 183 3.89 3.03 9.17
CA PHE A 183 2.90 4.10 9.24
C PHE A 183 3.39 5.36 8.49
N LEU A 184 4.63 5.82 8.73
CA LEU A 184 5.20 6.98 8.05
C LEU A 184 5.31 6.76 6.53
N VAL A 185 5.73 5.56 6.09
CA VAL A 185 5.75 5.19 4.67
C VAL A 185 4.32 5.21 4.09
N GLY A 186 3.34 4.68 4.82
CA GLY A 186 1.92 4.74 4.45
C GLY A 186 1.41 6.18 4.29
N VAL A 187 1.82 7.10 5.16
CA VAL A 187 1.50 8.53 5.06
C VAL A 187 2.14 9.13 3.80
N LEU A 188 3.43 8.89 3.57
CA LEU A 188 4.15 9.37 2.39
C LEU A 188 3.48 8.88 1.10
N PHE A 189 3.19 7.58 0.99
CA PHE A 189 2.63 7.00 -0.22
C PHE A 189 1.17 7.40 -0.42
N GLY A 190 0.39 7.55 0.65
CA GLY A 190 -0.94 8.13 0.58
C GLY A 190 -0.93 9.58 0.11
N TRP A 191 0.05 10.38 0.54
CA TRP A 191 0.25 11.74 0.04
C TRP A 191 0.64 11.76 -1.43
N ILE A 192 1.62 10.93 -1.85
CA ILE A 192 2.03 10.81 -3.26
C ILE A 192 0.84 10.39 -4.11
N PHE A 193 0.04 9.41 -3.67
CA PHE A 193 -1.16 8.96 -4.38
C PHE A 193 -2.07 10.13 -4.75
N PHE A 194 -2.41 11.01 -3.80
CA PHE A 194 -3.27 12.14 -4.10
C PHE A 194 -2.56 13.26 -4.89
N ARG A 195 -1.24 13.40 -4.78
CA ARG A 195 -0.45 14.42 -5.49
C ARG A 195 -0.09 14.05 -6.92
N SER A 196 -0.02 12.75 -7.20
CA SER A 196 0.27 12.20 -8.53
C SER A 196 -1.00 11.94 -9.34
N ASP A 197 -2.13 12.55 -8.97
CA ASP A 197 -3.46 12.32 -9.56
C ASP A 197 -3.87 10.84 -9.53
N ARG A 198 -3.64 10.19 -8.39
CA ARG A 198 -3.92 8.77 -8.13
C ARG A 198 -3.09 7.82 -8.99
N ASN A 199 -1.86 8.15 -9.34
CA ASN A 199 -1.03 7.29 -10.19
C ASN A 199 -0.44 6.09 -9.41
N LEU A 200 -1.11 4.94 -9.43
CA LEU A 200 -0.63 3.72 -8.77
C LEU A 200 0.68 3.18 -9.34
N TRP A 201 0.97 3.39 -10.62
CA TRP A 201 2.25 2.92 -11.20
C TRP A 201 3.46 3.56 -10.53
N SER A 202 3.35 4.82 -10.11
CA SER A 202 4.43 5.48 -9.37
C SER A 202 4.67 4.80 -8.02
N LEU A 203 3.61 4.31 -7.39
CA LEU A 203 3.68 3.66 -6.09
C LEU A 203 4.12 2.20 -6.18
N PHE A 204 3.69 1.47 -7.22
CA PHE A 204 4.21 0.12 -7.49
C PHE A 204 5.73 0.13 -7.62
N LEU A 205 6.26 1.10 -8.36
CA LEU A 205 7.70 1.25 -8.55
C LEU A 205 8.40 1.74 -7.29
N ALA A 206 7.82 2.73 -6.58
CA ALA A 206 8.39 3.19 -5.31
C ALA A 206 8.49 2.05 -4.28
N HIS A 207 7.40 1.30 -4.10
CA HIS A 207 7.33 0.19 -3.17
C HIS A 207 8.32 -0.92 -3.56
N ALA A 208 8.35 -1.32 -4.84
CA ALA A 208 9.31 -2.30 -5.34
C ALA A 208 10.76 -1.90 -5.05
N LEU A 209 11.11 -0.62 -5.21
CA LEU A 209 12.45 -0.12 -4.89
C LEU A 209 12.74 -0.15 -3.38
N VAL A 210 11.76 0.20 -2.54
CA VAL A 210 11.88 0.12 -1.07
C VAL A 210 12.11 -1.33 -0.63
N ASP A 211 11.30 -2.26 -1.11
CA ASP A 211 11.45 -3.70 -0.79
C ASP A 211 12.78 -4.25 -1.29
N THR A 212 13.19 -3.85 -2.51
CA THR A 212 14.48 -4.24 -3.06
C THR A 212 15.63 -3.75 -2.18
N TRP A 213 15.58 -2.49 -1.74
CA TRP A 213 16.58 -1.94 -0.82
C TRP A 213 16.59 -2.69 0.51
N GLY A 214 15.43 -2.84 1.16
CA GLY A 214 15.33 -3.50 2.46
C GLY A 214 15.81 -4.95 2.43
N ILE A 215 15.37 -5.74 1.45
CA ILE A 215 15.80 -7.13 1.28
C ILE A 215 17.30 -7.20 1.00
N TYR A 216 17.83 -6.28 0.18
CA TYR A 216 19.26 -6.21 -0.10
C TYR A 216 20.08 -5.87 1.15
N SER A 217 19.65 -4.91 1.97
CA SER A 217 20.30 -4.56 3.24
C SER A 217 20.35 -5.76 4.18
N LEU A 218 19.21 -6.45 4.38
CA LEU A 218 19.14 -7.66 5.20
C LEU A 218 20.05 -8.79 4.65
N TYR A 219 20.10 -8.96 3.34
CA TYR A 219 21.03 -9.90 2.69
C TYR A 219 22.50 -9.55 2.96
N ARG A 220 22.85 -8.26 3.00
CA ARG A 220 24.19 -7.78 3.34
C ARG A 220 24.47 -7.80 4.85
N GLY A 221 23.45 -7.98 5.69
CA GLY A 221 23.55 -7.96 7.14
C GLY A 221 23.58 -6.54 7.73
N TRP A 222 22.90 -5.61 7.07
CA TRP A 222 22.68 -4.22 7.49
C TRP A 222 21.21 -4.03 7.85
#